data_AF-A0A397LFT9-F1
#
_entry.id   AF-A0A397LFT9-F1
#
_cell.length_a   1.000
_cell.length_b   1.000
_cell.length_c   1.000
_cell.angle_alpha   90.00
_cell.angle_beta   90.00
_cell.angle_gamma   90.00
#
_symmetry.space_group_name_H-M   'P 1'
#
loop_
_entity.id
_entity.type
_entity.pdbx_description
1 polymer ?
#
loop_
_entity_poly.entity_id
_entity_poly.type
_entity_poly.pdbx_seq_one_letter_code
_entity_poly.pdbx_strand_id
1 'polypeptide(L)'
;MATLIIGNYYDNIKCESFLDPETNRIRVRPLPNQGLPTKIVIECSKKEREAHPIGTIFRTENVKVCKKTVGRLYLYAKGNMIYKIS
;
A
#
# COMPACT_ATOMS: atom_id res chain seq x y z
N MET A 1 -7.13 -16.82 -4.84
CA MET A 1 -6.54 -15.65 -4.15
C MET A 1 -5.16 -16.06 -3.66
N ALA A 2 -4.13 -15.24 -3.88
CA ALA A 2 -2.79 -15.55 -3.39
C ALA A 2 -2.73 -15.37 -1.86
N THR A 3 -2.24 -16.38 -1.15
CA THR A 3 -2.01 -16.33 0.29
C THR A 3 -0.85 -15.38 0.58
N LEU A 4 -1.07 -14.36 1.40
CA LEU A 4 -0.01 -13.47 1.85
C LEU A 4 0.84 -14.17 2.92
N ILE A 5 2.11 -14.42 2.61
CA ILE A 5 3.08 -15.02 3.52
C ILE A 5 3.86 -13.90 4.20
N ILE A 6 3.82 -13.85 5.53
CA ILE A 6 4.54 -12.84 6.33
C ILE A 6 6.04 -12.96 6.05
N GLY A 7 6.69 -11.81 5.81
CA GLY A 7 8.11 -11.76 5.47
C GLY A 7 8.40 -11.76 3.97
N ASN A 8 7.45 -12.17 3.11
CA ASN A 8 7.62 -12.09 1.67
C ASN A 8 7.66 -10.65 1.19
N TYR A 9 8.36 -10.45 0.06
CA TYR A 9 8.45 -9.18 -0.64
C TYR A 9 7.77 -9.27 -2.00
N TYR A 10 7.21 -8.15 -2.42
CA TYR A 10 6.66 -7.97 -3.77
C TYR A 10 7.21 -6.67 -4.34
N ASP A 11 7.81 -6.75 -5.52
CA ASP A 11 8.48 -5.61 -6.14
C ASP A 11 7.54 -4.84 -7.06
N ASN A 12 7.83 -3.56 -7.28
CA ASN A 12 7.19 -2.72 -8.30
C ASN A 12 5.66 -2.63 -8.23
N ILE A 13 5.08 -2.74 -7.03
CA ILE A 13 3.63 -2.65 -6.85
C ILE A 13 3.11 -1.25 -7.19
N LYS A 14 2.19 -1.20 -8.14
CA LYS A 14 1.38 -0.02 -8.45
C LYS A 14 0.24 0.10 -7.43
N CYS A 15 0.00 1.29 -6.95
CA CYS A 15 -0.98 1.53 -5.91
C CYS A 15 -1.67 2.87 -6.09
N GLU A 16 -2.84 3.03 -5.50
CA GLU A 16 -3.63 4.26 -5.55
C GLU A 16 -3.87 4.82 -4.16
N SER A 17 -3.93 6.15 -4.05
CA SER A 17 -4.44 6.81 -2.85
C SER A 17 -5.97 6.73 -2.81
N PHE A 18 -6.55 6.49 -1.64
CA PHE A 18 -8.00 6.47 -1.43
C PHE A 18 -8.35 7.03 -0.05
N LEU A 19 -9.58 7.56 0.08
CA LEU A 19 -10.13 7.91 1.39
C LEU A 19 -10.64 6.65 2.07
N ASP A 20 -10.03 6.26 3.18
CA ASP A 20 -10.45 5.12 3.98
C ASP A 20 -11.72 5.46 4.78
N PRO A 21 -12.88 4.83 4.49
CA PRO A 21 -14.14 5.17 5.14
C PRO A 21 -14.17 4.79 6.63
N GLU A 22 -13.34 3.84 7.07
CA GLU A 22 -13.30 3.42 8.48
C GLU A 22 -12.54 4.42 9.35
N THR A 23 -11.48 5.02 8.80
CA THR A 23 -10.58 5.90 9.56
C THR A 23 -10.64 7.37 9.14
N ASN A 24 -11.35 7.69 8.07
CA ASN A 24 -11.42 9.01 7.42
C ASN A 24 -10.03 9.59 7.10
N ARG A 25 -9.08 8.72 6.71
CA ARG A 25 -7.69 9.07 6.39
C ARG A 25 -7.37 8.71 4.94
N ILE A 26 -6.50 9.48 4.32
CA ILE A 26 -5.91 9.09 3.02
C ILE A 26 -4.97 7.92 3.27
N ARG A 27 -5.22 6.81 2.56
CA ARG A 27 -4.45 5.57 2.59
C ARG A 27 -4.04 5.18 1.18
N VAL A 28 -3.17 4.19 1.07
CA VAL A 28 -2.71 3.65 -0.22
C VAL A 28 -3.00 2.16 -0.26
N ARG A 29 -3.47 1.65 -1.40
CA ARG A 29 -3.76 0.22 -1.63
C ARG A 29 -3.26 -0.25 -3.00
N PRO A 30 -2.92 -1.55 -3.18
CA PRO A 30 -2.53 -2.07 -4.48
C PRO A 30 -3.64 -1.97 -5.52
N LEU A 31 -3.26 -1.70 -6.77
CA LEU A 31 -4.14 -1.89 -7.92
C LEU A 31 -4.41 -3.38 -8.17
N PRO A 32 -5.55 -3.74 -8.80
CA PRO A 32 -5.88 -5.13 -9.13
C PRO A 32 -4.85 -5.78 -10.06
N ASN A 33 -4.89 -7.11 -10.15
CA ASN A 33 -4.08 -7.95 -11.05
C ASN A 33 -2.56 -7.94 -10.79
N GLN A 34 -2.12 -7.67 -9.56
CA GLN A 34 -0.70 -7.70 -9.15
C GLN A 34 -0.38 -8.80 -8.13
N GLY A 35 -1.25 -9.82 -8.00
CA GLY A 35 -1.06 -10.91 -7.04
C GLY A 35 -1.25 -10.53 -5.57
N LEU A 36 -1.72 -9.32 -5.29
CA LEU A 36 -1.99 -8.81 -3.93
C LEU A 36 -3.48 -8.50 -3.74
N PRO A 37 -4.03 -8.67 -2.52
CA PRO A 37 -5.39 -8.23 -2.21
C PRO A 37 -5.54 -6.71 -2.38
N THR A 38 -6.57 -6.25 -3.08
CA THR A 38 -6.80 -4.80 -3.29
C THR A 38 -7.31 -4.07 -2.06
N LYS A 39 -7.79 -4.80 -1.05
CA LYS A 39 -8.27 -4.22 0.23
C LYS A 39 -7.16 -4.07 1.27
N ILE A 40 -5.94 -4.56 1.01
CA ILE A 40 -4.83 -4.39 1.95
C ILE A 40 -4.25 -2.97 1.87
N VAL A 41 -3.82 -2.43 3.00
CA VAL A 41 -3.20 -1.12 3.06
C VAL A 41 -1.68 -1.23 2.91
N ILE A 42 -1.11 -0.27 2.18
CA ILE A 42 0.34 -0.05 2.09
C ILE A 42 0.72 1.06 3.08
N GLU A 43 1.54 0.70 4.06
CA GLU A 43 2.20 1.63 4.95
C GLU A 43 3.34 2.33 4.21
N CYS A 44 3.24 3.64 4.14
CA CYS A 44 4.11 4.53 3.38
C CYS A 44 4.13 5.93 4.02
N SER A 45 4.93 6.84 3.45
CA SER A 45 5.04 8.24 3.86
C SER A 45 3.68 8.92 3.87
N LYS A 46 3.31 9.47 5.03
CA LYS A 46 2.08 10.28 5.18
C LYS A 46 2.15 11.53 4.32
N LYS A 47 3.29 12.24 4.42
CA LYS A 47 3.54 13.47 3.66
C LYS A 47 3.35 13.24 2.16
N GLU A 48 3.87 12.13 1.62
CA GLU A 48 3.80 11.86 0.18
C GLU A 48 2.37 11.56 -0.27
N ARG A 49 1.65 10.63 0.39
CA ARG A 49 0.30 10.27 -0.04
C ARG A 49 -0.74 11.39 0.13
N GLU A 50 -0.49 12.35 1.01
CA GLU A 50 -1.35 13.51 1.25
C GLU A 50 -0.97 14.73 0.40
N ALA A 51 0.20 14.72 -0.23
CA ALA A 51 0.65 15.81 -1.11
C ALA A 51 -0.03 15.82 -2.48
N HIS A 52 -0.78 14.76 -2.83
CA HIS A 52 -1.44 14.60 -4.12
C HIS A 52 -2.93 14.30 -3.95
N PRO A 53 -3.77 14.57 -4.97
CA PRO A 53 -5.19 14.24 -4.93
C PRO A 53 -5.46 12.75 -4.65
N ILE A 54 -6.61 12.47 -4.05
CA ILE A 54 -7.12 11.10 -3.93
C ILE A 54 -7.27 10.48 -5.34
N GLY A 55 -6.89 9.21 -5.49
CA GLY A 55 -6.85 8.50 -6.77
C GLY A 55 -5.51 8.61 -7.51
N THR A 56 -4.55 9.37 -6.98
CA THR A 56 -3.18 9.43 -7.54
C THR A 56 -2.56 8.04 -7.56
N ILE A 57 -1.91 7.70 -8.67
CA ILE A 57 -1.26 6.40 -8.84
C ILE A 57 0.23 6.53 -8.51
N PHE A 58 0.71 5.62 -7.68
CA PHE A 58 2.08 5.50 -7.26
C PHE A 58 2.67 4.14 -7.63
N ARG A 59 3.99 4.04 -7.54
CA ARG A 59 4.75 2.79 -7.56
C ARG A 59 5.62 2.70 -6.31
N THR A 60 5.75 1.51 -5.73
CA THR A 60 6.75 1.20 -4.69
C THR A 60 7.97 0.53 -5.31
N GLU A 61 9.18 0.69 -4.73
CA GLU A 61 10.31 -0.20 -5.08
C GLU A 61 9.96 -1.65 -4.74
N ASN A 62 9.62 -1.90 -3.47
CA ASN A 62 9.02 -3.14 -3.02
C ASN A 62 8.18 -2.92 -1.77
N VAL A 63 7.40 -3.94 -1.44
CA VAL A 63 6.61 -4.03 -0.22
C VAL A 63 6.83 -5.34 0.49
N LYS A 64 6.98 -5.28 1.81
CA LYS A 64 7.06 -6.46 2.69
C LYS A 64 5.68 -6.79 3.26
N VAL A 65 5.31 -8.06 3.28
CA VAL A 65 4.12 -8.52 4.03
C VAL A 65 4.44 -8.51 5.52
N CYS A 66 3.71 -7.69 6.26
CA CYS A 66 3.85 -7.52 7.70
C CYS A 66 2.53 -7.82 8.40
N LYS A 67 2.61 -8.13 9.70
CA LYS A 67 1.45 -8.26 10.58
C LYS A 67 1.62 -7.27 11.72
N LYS A 68 0.56 -6.53 12.06
CA LYS A 68 0.56 -5.73 13.30
C LYS A 68 0.51 -6.67 14.51
N THR A 69 1.06 -6.24 15.65
CA THR A 69 1.03 -7.00 16.91
C THR A 69 -0.39 -7.45 17.27
N VAL A 70 -1.37 -6.59 16.96
CA VAL A 70 -2.80 -6.90 17.04
C VAL A 70 -3.46 -6.53 15.70
N GLY A 71 -4.30 -7.41 15.18
CA GLY A 71 -5.13 -7.15 14.00
C GLY A 71 -4.56 -7.65 12.68
N ARG A 72 -4.62 -6.78 11.66
CA ARG A 72 -4.54 -7.17 10.23
C ARG A 72 -3.12 -7.25 9.65
N LEU A 73 -3.02 -7.98 8.55
CA LEU A 73 -1.88 -7.89 7.64
C LEU A 73 -1.84 -6.52 6.95
N TYR A 74 -0.64 -6.06 6.66
CA TYR A 74 -0.39 -4.85 5.86
C TYR A 74 0.87 -5.03 5.02
N LEU A 75 1.05 -4.14 4.05
CA LEU A 75 2.23 -4.08 3.21
C LEU A 75 3.10 -2.92 3.66
N TYR A 76 4.38 -3.15 3.96
CA TYR A 76 5.31 -2.08 4.33
C TYR A 76 6.17 -1.69 3.13
N ALA A 77 6.03 -0.47 2.63
CA ALA A 77 6.86 0.03 1.54
C ALA A 77 8.29 0.28 2.03
N LYS A 78 9.29 -0.16 1.26
CA LYS A 78 10.70 0.05 1.59
C LYS A 78 11.00 1.52 1.84
N GLY A 79 11.56 1.82 3.01
CA GLY A 79 11.86 3.18 3.44
C GLY A 79 10.63 4.09 3.54
N ASN A 80 9.41 3.55 3.61
CA ASN A 80 8.15 4.28 3.49
C ASN A 80 7.99 5.03 2.16
N MET A 81 8.72 4.65 1.10
CA MET A 81 8.74 5.38 -0.15
C MET A 81 7.66 4.91 -1.13
N ILE A 82 7.00 5.88 -1.75
CA ILE A 82 6.11 5.71 -2.90
C ILE A 82 6.47 6.80 -3.91
N TYR A 83 6.36 6.50 -5.19
CA TYR A 83 6.74 7.41 -6.28
C TYR A 83 5.53 7.63 -7.17
N LYS A 84 5.09 8.88 -7.31
CA LYS A 84 3.97 9.23 -8.18
C LYS A 84 4.29 8.86 -9.63
N ILE A 85 3.34 8.23 -10.31
CA ILE A 85 3.44 7.87 -11.73
C ILE A 85 2.26 8.37 -12.57
N SER A 86 1.13 8.76 -11.97
CA SER A 86 0.02 9.43 -12.64
C SER A 86 -0.74 10.32 -11.65
#